data_AF-A0A532F6S0-F1
#
_entry.id   AF-A0A532F6S0-F1
#
_cell.length_a   1.000
_cell.length_b   1.000
_cell.length_c   1.000
_cell.angle_alpha   90.00
_cell.angle_beta   90.00
_cell.angle_gamma   90.00
#
_symmetry.space_group_name_H-M   'P 1'
#
loop_
_entity.id
_entity.type
_entity.pdbx_description
1 polymer ?
#
loop_
_entity_poly.entity_id
_entity_poly.type
_entity_poly.pdbx_seq_one_letter_code
_entity_poly.pdbx_strand_id
1 'polypeptide(L)'
;SITDKTAAIEGFGTAVQPFEQMLADFQAKFHVEPDINVRLIEPSQCEVTNFLRFLGQTAGEKPQLVLDRTSVPNGTPISGTLVTRGGLISSVLLIDHKGMMFNLDDRMVVQSDKATFSIPIGLGAADRAAGKAVPQIIMVITGPQDIQAAAFSTPMPASQLLPKILEEIEANGSKFSTSAKYFRLGG
;
A
#
# COMPACT_ATOMS: atom_id res chain seq x y z
N SER A 1 10.24 22.65 -23.75
CA SER A 1 10.95 21.37 -23.54
C SER A 1 10.01 20.37 -22.92
N ILE A 2 9.74 19.28 -23.64
CA ILE A 2 8.92 18.16 -23.16
C ILE A 2 9.90 17.24 -22.44
N THR A 3 10.03 17.38 -21.14
CA THR A 3 10.87 16.46 -20.34
C THR A 3 10.19 15.09 -20.31
N ASP A 4 10.95 14.07 -20.70
CA ASP A 4 10.68 12.64 -20.62
C ASP A 4 9.89 12.26 -19.37
N LYS A 5 8.57 12.13 -19.50
CA LYS A 5 7.77 11.35 -18.55
C LYS A 5 7.68 9.95 -19.12
N THR A 6 8.69 9.12 -18.86
CA THR A 6 8.49 7.67 -18.89
C THR A 6 7.31 7.37 -17.95
N ALA A 7 6.33 6.61 -18.44
CA ALA A 7 5.21 6.20 -17.60
C ALA A 7 5.76 5.30 -16.49
N ALA A 8 5.85 5.82 -15.27
CA ALA A 8 6.22 5.04 -14.10
C ALA A 8 5.01 4.21 -13.66
N ILE A 9 5.13 2.89 -13.78
CA ILE A 9 4.09 1.92 -13.40
C ILE A 9 4.58 1.19 -12.16
N GLU A 10 3.88 1.37 -11.03
CA GLU A 10 4.08 0.53 -9.85
C GLU A 10 3.09 -0.64 -9.92
N GLY A 11 3.62 -1.85 -10.10
CA GLY A 11 2.83 -3.06 -10.37
C GLY A 11 2.91 -4.04 -9.23
N PHE A 12 1.77 -4.59 -8.79
CA PHE A 12 1.70 -5.62 -7.76
C PHE A 12 1.23 -6.93 -8.36
N GLY A 13 1.93 -8.04 -8.09
CA GLY A 13 1.56 -9.34 -8.61
C GLY A 13 2.31 -10.49 -7.91
N THR A 14 1.88 -11.72 -8.16
CA THR A 14 2.48 -12.93 -7.57
C THR A 14 3.58 -13.53 -8.44
N ALA A 15 3.80 -12.99 -9.64
CA ALA A 15 4.74 -13.50 -10.62
C ALA A 15 5.24 -12.35 -11.52
N VAL A 16 6.42 -12.53 -12.13
CA VAL A 16 7.05 -11.51 -12.98
C VAL A 16 6.55 -11.59 -14.44
N GLN A 17 6.19 -12.78 -14.89
CA GLN A 17 5.84 -13.09 -16.28
C GLN A 17 4.71 -12.22 -16.86
N PRO A 18 3.62 -11.89 -16.12
CA PRO A 18 2.61 -10.97 -16.64
C PRO A 18 3.14 -9.56 -16.92
N PHE A 19 4.13 -9.09 -16.15
CA PHE A 19 4.76 -7.78 -16.35
C PHE A 19 5.71 -7.79 -17.54
N GLU A 20 6.42 -8.90 -17.78
CA GLU A 20 7.24 -9.08 -18.99
C GLU A 20 6.38 -9.04 -20.25
N GLN A 21 5.22 -9.70 -20.24
CA GLN A 21 4.27 -9.63 -21.35
C GLN A 21 3.74 -8.20 -21.55
N MET A 22 3.34 -7.52 -20.47
CA MET A 22 2.89 -6.13 -20.54
C MET A 22 3.97 -5.20 -21.10
N LEU A 23 5.23 -5.38 -20.69
CA LEU A 23 6.37 -4.63 -21.20
C LEU A 23 6.55 -4.83 -22.71
N ALA A 24 6.53 -6.08 -23.17
CA ALA A 24 6.66 -6.42 -24.59
C ALA A 24 5.53 -5.80 -25.42
N ASP A 25 4.27 -5.92 -24.97
CA ASP A 25 3.11 -5.36 -25.66
C ASP A 25 3.13 -3.82 -25.69
N PHE A 26 3.56 -3.19 -24.59
CA PHE A 26 3.69 -1.73 -24.50
C PHE A 26 4.77 -1.22 -25.46
N GLN A 27 5.95 -1.84 -25.46
CA GLN A 27 7.04 -1.50 -26.37
C GLN A 27 6.65 -1.70 -27.84
N ALA A 28 5.95 -2.80 -28.16
CA ALA A 28 5.48 -3.06 -29.52
C ALA A 28 4.48 -2.00 -30.01
N LYS A 29 3.62 -1.51 -29.12
CA LYS A 29 2.56 -0.54 -29.46
C LYS A 29 3.02 0.91 -29.45
N PHE A 30 3.84 1.30 -28.48
CA PHE A 30 4.19 2.70 -28.23
C PHE A 30 5.64 3.04 -28.58
N HIS A 31 6.46 2.03 -28.91
CA HIS A 31 7.89 2.19 -29.25
C HIS A 31 8.72 2.90 -28.18
N VAL A 32 8.28 2.84 -26.93
CA VAL A 32 9.00 3.35 -25.75
C VAL A 32 8.95 2.33 -24.62
N GLU A 33 10.00 2.31 -23.80
CA GLU A 33 10.09 1.43 -22.63
C GLU A 33 9.54 2.16 -21.38
N PRO A 34 8.47 1.64 -20.74
CA PRO A 34 7.97 2.18 -19.49
C PRO A 34 8.88 1.79 -18.32
N ASP A 35 8.91 2.62 -17.27
CA ASP A 35 9.57 2.26 -16.01
C ASP A 35 8.59 1.43 -15.16
N ILE A 36 8.72 0.09 -15.18
CA ILE A 36 7.86 -0.82 -14.43
C ILE A 36 8.56 -1.27 -13.15
N ASN A 37 8.03 -0.79 -12.04
CA ASN A 37 8.42 -1.18 -10.70
C ASN A 37 7.56 -2.36 -10.21
N VAL A 38 8.04 -3.59 -10.40
CA VAL A 38 7.33 -4.80 -9.96
C VAL A 38 7.51 -5.01 -8.45
N ARG A 39 6.39 -5.25 -7.75
CA ARG A 39 6.30 -5.59 -6.34
C ARG A 39 5.68 -6.98 -6.22
N LEU A 40 6.52 -7.98 -5.96
CA LEU A 40 6.07 -9.34 -5.74
C LEU A 40 5.41 -9.46 -4.38
N ILE A 41 4.13 -9.85 -4.38
CA ILE A 41 3.29 -10.07 -3.21
C ILE A 41 2.95 -11.55 -3.06
N GLU A 42 2.52 -11.95 -1.86
CA GLU A 42 2.00 -13.28 -1.61
C GLU A 42 0.52 -13.41 -2.07
N PRO A 43 0.03 -14.61 -2.41
CA PRO A 43 -1.38 -14.82 -2.77
C PRO A 43 -2.38 -14.31 -1.72
N SER A 44 -2.01 -14.36 -0.45
CA SER A 44 -2.77 -13.84 0.69
C SER A 44 -2.97 -12.32 0.65
N GLN A 45 -2.16 -11.59 -0.11
CA GLN A 45 -2.19 -10.13 -0.26
C GLN A 45 -2.95 -9.68 -1.51
N CYS A 46 -3.47 -10.60 -2.34
CA CYS A 46 -4.14 -10.26 -3.60
C CYS A 46 -5.33 -9.31 -3.42
N GLU A 47 -6.02 -9.32 -2.29
CA GLU A 47 -7.14 -8.40 -2.06
C GLU A 47 -6.72 -6.93 -2.02
N VAL A 48 -5.44 -6.65 -1.75
CA VAL A 48 -4.89 -5.30 -1.88
C VAL A 48 -4.97 -4.82 -3.33
N THR A 49 -4.67 -5.67 -4.32
CA THR A 49 -4.70 -5.24 -5.73
C THR A 49 -6.14 -5.05 -6.23
N ASN A 50 -7.09 -5.85 -5.77
CA ASN A 50 -8.51 -5.64 -6.02
C ASN A 50 -8.99 -4.29 -5.47
N PHE A 51 -8.65 -4.00 -4.22
CA PHE A 51 -9.00 -2.75 -3.55
C PHE A 51 -8.38 -1.53 -4.25
N LEU A 52 -7.08 -1.59 -4.56
CA LEU A 52 -6.37 -0.52 -5.28
C LEU A 52 -6.91 -0.29 -6.68
N ARG A 53 -7.31 -1.35 -7.40
CA ARG A 53 -7.92 -1.24 -8.73
C ARG A 53 -9.26 -0.50 -8.68
N PHE A 54 -10.08 -0.76 -7.67
CA PHE A 54 -11.36 -0.08 -7.52
C PHE A 54 -11.17 1.41 -7.21
N LEU A 55 -10.40 1.75 -6.17
CA LEU A 55 -10.16 3.15 -5.82
C LEU A 55 -9.26 3.88 -6.80
N GLY A 56 -8.47 3.17 -7.61
CA GLY A 56 -7.70 3.77 -8.70
C GLY A 56 -8.60 4.37 -9.79
N GLN A 57 -9.88 3.99 -9.85
CA GLN A 57 -10.87 4.54 -10.77
C GLN A 57 -11.58 5.78 -10.21
N THR A 58 -11.45 6.07 -8.91
CA THR A 58 -12.08 7.25 -8.29
C THR A 58 -11.20 8.49 -8.47
N ALA A 59 -11.81 9.64 -8.76
CA ALA A 59 -11.12 10.89 -9.10
C ALA A 59 -10.56 11.65 -7.87
N GLY A 60 -10.25 10.96 -6.77
CA GLY A 60 -9.69 11.56 -5.56
C GLY A 60 -8.18 11.80 -5.68
N GLU A 61 -7.70 12.92 -5.15
CA GLU A 61 -6.26 13.14 -5.01
C GLU A 61 -5.67 12.13 -4.03
N LYS A 62 -4.62 11.42 -4.43
CA LYS A 62 -4.04 10.33 -3.64
C LYS A 62 -3.17 10.87 -2.49
N PRO A 63 -3.25 10.30 -1.28
CA PRO A 63 -2.33 10.63 -0.20
C PRO A 63 -0.89 10.33 -0.61
N GLN A 64 0.04 11.21 -0.25
CA GLN A 64 1.46 10.98 -0.51
C GLN A 64 2.10 10.26 0.68
N LEU A 65 2.28 8.95 0.52
CA LEU A 65 3.00 8.11 1.47
C LEU A 65 4.43 7.91 0.98
N VAL A 66 5.39 8.29 1.81
CA VAL A 66 6.83 8.09 1.59
C VAL A 66 7.38 7.22 2.72
N LEU A 67 8.06 6.13 2.37
CA LEU A 67 8.79 5.30 3.32
C LEU A 67 10.26 5.70 3.31
N ASP A 68 10.89 5.73 4.49
CA ASP A 68 12.31 6.10 4.61
C ASP A 68 13.23 5.02 4.01
N ARG A 69 12.75 3.78 3.95
CA ARG A 69 13.41 2.63 3.32
C ARG A 69 12.40 1.56 2.92
N THR A 70 12.76 0.78 1.91
CA THR A 70 11.94 -0.33 1.39
C THR A 70 12.55 -1.71 1.66
N SER A 71 13.74 -1.76 2.27
CA SER A 71 14.34 -2.97 2.85
C SER A 71 14.56 -2.72 4.35
N VAL A 72 13.83 -3.46 5.18
CA VAL A 72 13.75 -3.25 6.63
C VAL A 72 14.27 -4.50 7.32
N PRO A 73 15.41 -4.44 8.02
CA PRO A 73 15.87 -5.56 8.83
C PRO A 73 14.86 -5.92 9.91
N ASN A 74 14.77 -7.21 10.24
CA ASN A 74 13.86 -7.68 11.27
C ASN A 74 14.12 -7.00 12.63
N GLY A 75 13.08 -6.45 13.26
CA GLY A 75 13.16 -5.78 14.56
C GLY A 75 13.56 -4.30 14.48
N THR A 76 13.90 -3.79 13.29
CA THR A 76 14.10 -2.36 13.07
C THR A 76 12.78 -1.66 12.75
N PRO A 77 12.63 -0.37 13.08
CA PRO A 77 11.39 0.33 12.81
C PRO A 77 11.21 0.60 11.31
N ILE A 78 10.01 0.35 10.80
CA ILE A 78 9.56 0.94 9.55
C ILE A 78 9.10 2.37 9.85
N SER A 79 9.62 3.34 9.09
CA SER A 79 9.32 4.75 9.30
C SER A 79 8.94 5.41 7.98
N GLY A 80 8.15 6.46 8.06
CA GLY A 80 7.71 7.19 6.90
C GLY A 80 6.90 8.44 7.23
N THR A 81 6.57 9.16 6.18
CA THR A 81 5.76 10.38 6.21
C THR A 81 4.55 10.21 5.30
N LEU A 82 3.40 10.57 5.84
CA LEU A 82 2.15 10.73 5.12
C LEU A 82 1.87 12.23 5.00
N VAL A 83 1.90 12.77 3.79
CA VAL A 83 1.45 14.15 3.54
C VAL A 83 -0.04 14.09 3.21
N THR A 84 -0.83 14.79 4.01
CA THR A 84 -2.27 14.95 3.80
C THR A 84 -2.54 16.42 3.50
N ARG A 85 -3.52 16.70 2.62
CA ARG A 85 -4.07 18.06 2.56
C ARG A 85 -5.00 18.23 3.76
N GLY A 86 -4.89 19.36 4.45
CA GLY A 86 -5.70 19.65 5.63
C GLY A 86 -7.19 19.44 5.35
N GLY A 87 -7.89 18.81 6.30
CA GLY A 87 -9.34 18.56 6.25
C GLY A 87 -9.75 17.17 5.77
N LEU A 88 -8.82 16.32 5.31
CA LEU A 88 -9.10 14.90 5.04
C LEU A 88 -8.62 14.01 6.18
N ILE A 89 -9.36 12.94 6.43
CA ILE A 89 -9.06 11.93 7.44
C ILE A 89 -8.41 10.74 6.75
N SER A 90 -7.33 10.22 7.35
CA SER A 90 -6.56 9.11 6.82
C SER A 90 -6.58 7.92 7.76
N SER A 91 -6.90 6.74 7.24
CA SER A 91 -6.65 5.46 7.90
C SER A 91 -5.37 4.85 7.32
N VAL A 92 -4.44 4.47 8.19
CA VAL A 92 -3.14 3.89 7.86
C VAL A 92 -3.12 2.43 8.26
N LEU A 93 -2.89 1.57 7.29
CA LEU A 93 -3.01 0.13 7.41
C LEU A 93 -1.70 -0.54 7.01
N LEU A 94 -1.26 -1.54 7.78
CA LEU A 94 -0.20 -2.45 7.38
C LEU A 94 -0.82 -3.79 7.00
N ILE A 95 -0.42 -4.36 5.87
CA ILE A 95 -0.77 -5.71 5.43
C ILE A 95 0.51 -6.53 5.37
N ASP A 96 0.58 -7.59 6.17
CA ASP A 96 1.73 -8.50 6.18
C ASP A 96 1.70 -9.52 5.05
N HIS A 97 2.76 -10.32 4.92
CA HIS A 97 2.89 -11.37 3.89
C HIS A 97 1.88 -12.51 4.06
N LYS A 98 1.20 -12.61 5.21
CA LYS A 98 0.12 -13.58 5.46
C LYS A 98 -1.24 -12.98 5.15
N GLY A 99 -1.29 -11.74 4.67
CA GLY A 99 -2.53 -11.02 4.38
C GLY A 99 -3.26 -10.55 5.62
N MET A 100 -2.59 -10.48 6.78
CA MET A 100 -3.16 -9.90 8.00
C MET A 100 -3.00 -8.39 7.97
N MET A 101 -4.08 -7.69 8.28
CA MET A 101 -4.16 -6.25 8.31
C MET A 101 -4.10 -5.72 9.75
N PHE A 102 -3.33 -4.66 9.95
CA PHE A 102 -3.11 -3.98 11.22
C PHE A 102 -3.45 -2.51 11.03
N ASN A 103 -4.24 -1.94 11.94
CA ASN A 103 -4.44 -0.49 12.00
C ASN A 103 -3.22 0.16 12.67
N LEU A 104 -2.70 1.23 12.06
CA LEU A 104 -1.54 1.98 12.52
C LEU A 104 -1.88 3.41 12.97
N ASP A 105 -3.16 3.78 13.03
CA ASP A 105 -3.62 5.15 13.30
C ASP A 105 -3.10 5.66 14.65
N ASP A 106 -3.16 4.82 15.69
CA ASP A 106 -2.63 5.13 17.03
C ASP A 106 -1.09 5.25 17.08
N ARG A 107 -0.39 4.94 15.99
CA ARG A 107 1.06 5.06 15.85
C ARG A 107 1.48 6.27 15.03
N MET A 108 0.52 7.03 14.51
CA MET A 108 0.78 8.23 13.73
C MET A 108 1.01 9.43 14.66
N VAL A 109 2.01 10.23 14.34
CA VAL A 109 2.27 11.52 14.99
C VAL A 109 1.85 12.62 14.01
N VAL A 110 0.70 13.23 14.28
CA VAL A 110 0.11 14.26 13.43
C VAL A 110 0.80 15.60 13.66
N GLN A 111 1.09 16.28 12.56
CA GLN A 111 1.59 17.64 12.45
C GLN A 111 0.62 18.45 11.56
N SER A 112 0.88 19.74 11.34
CA SER A 112 -0.06 20.64 10.65
C SER A 112 -0.56 20.14 9.28
N ASP A 113 0.32 19.54 8.48
CA ASP A 113 0.11 19.20 7.07
C ASP A 113 0.64 17.80 6.71
N LYS A 114 1.04 17.04 7.71
CA LYS A 114 1.62 15.70 7.57
C LYS A 114 1.50 14.90 8.84
N ALA A 115 1.60 13.60 8.71
CA ALA A 115 1.76 12.69 9.83
C ALA A 115 3.03 11.84 9.60
N THR A 116 3.76 11.56 10.67
CA THR A 116 4.95 10.69 10.63
C THR A 116 4.72 9.47 11.48
N PHE A 117 5.34 8.35 11.13
CA PHE A 117 5.32 7.15 11.96
C PHE A 117 6.71 6.52 12.03
N SER A 118 6.96 5.81 13.12
CA SER A 118 8.13 4.96 13.31
C SER A 118 7.72 3.77 14.17
N ILE A 119 7.59 2.60 13.56
CA ILE A 119 6.92 1.45 14.16
C ILE A 119 7.88 0.26 14.15
N PRO A 120 8.31 -0.24 15.32
CA PRO A 120 9.06 -1.48 15.41
C PRO A 120 8.23 -2.62 14.83
N ILE A 121 8.74 -3.26 13.79
CA ILE A 121 8.10 -4.40 13.16
C ILE A 121 9.06 -5.59 13.16
N GLY A 122 8.53 -6.78 13.44
CA GLY A 122 9.31 -7.99 13.53
C GLY A 122 8.54 -9.18 12.98
N LEU A 123 9.29 -10.11 12.42
CA LEU A 123 8.83 -11.41 11.98
C LEU A 123 8.61 -12.32 13.19
N GLY A 124 7.57 -13.14 13.09
CA GLY A 124 7.35 -14.28 13.98
C GLY A 124 8.50 -15.28 13.89
N ALA A 125 8.60 -16.17 14.88
CA ALA A 125 9.73 -17.09 15.03
C ALA A 125 9.97 -17.96 13.78
N ALA A 126 8.91 -18.50 13.19
CA ALA A 126 9.01 -19.35 11.98
C ALA A 126 9.53 -18.57 10.77
N ASP A 127 8.99 -17.37 10.49
CA ASP A 127 9.41 -16.53 9.37
C ASP A 127 10.86 -16.05 9.56
N ARG A 128 11.25 -15.73 10.81
CA ARG A 128 12.63 -15.39 11.16
C ARG A 128 13.59 -16.55 10.95
N ALA A 129 13.21 -17.76 11.38
CA ALA A 129 14.02 -18.96 11.21
C ALA A 129 14.20 -19.34 9.73
N ALA A 130 13.22 -19.02 8.88
CA ALA A 130 13.34 -19.21 7.44
C ALA A 130 14.38 -18.29 6.79
N GLY A 131 14.77 -17.19 7.44
CA GLY A 131 15.83 -16.28 6.99
C GLY A 131 15.52 -15.56 5.67
N LYS A 132 14.24 -15.47 5.28
CA LYS A 132 13.82 -14.83 4.03
C LYS A 132 13.18 -13.49 4.31
N ALA A 133 13.50 -12.50 3.49
CA ALA A 133 12.79 -11.24 3.49
C ALA A 133 11.40 -11.41 2.87
N VAL A 134 10.35 -11.03 3.60
CA VAL A 134 8.94 -11.20 3.21
C VAL A 134 8.30 -9.88 2.78
N PRO A 135 7.30 -9.90 1.87
CA PRO A 135 6.65 -8.69 1.40
C PRO A 135 5.69 -8.10 2.43
N GLN A 136 5.67 -6.78 2.54
CA GLN A 136 4.78 -6.02 3.42
C GLN A 136 4.24 -4.82 2.64
N ILE A 137 3.03 -4.38 2.98
CA ILE A 137 2.38 -3.25 2.31
C ILE A 137 1.84 -2.29 3.37
N ILE A 138 2.21 -1.02 3.29
CA ILE A 138 1.51 0.05 4.01
C ILE A 138 0.54 0.70 3.02
N MET A 139 -0.73 0.74 3.39
CA MET A 139 -1.79 1.35 2.61
C MET A 139 -2.43 2.48 3.41
N VAL A 140 -2.69 3.59 2.75
CA VAL A 140 -3.38 4.74 3.32
C VAL A 140 -4.63 5.00 2.53
N ILE A 141 -5.76 5.06 3.22
CA ILE A 141 -7.05 5.43 2.64
C ILE A 141 -7.40 6.80 3.21
N THR A 142 -7.76 7.75 2.35
CA THR A 142 -8.03 9.13 2.76
C THR A 142 -9.35 9.60 2.19
N GLY A 143 -10.14 10.29 3.00
CA GLY A 143 -11.46 10.79 2.60
C GLY A 143 -11.99 11.89 3.51
N PRO A 144 -13.20 12.39 3.25
CA PRO A 144 -13.81 13.49 3.99
C PRO A 144 -14.35 13.08 5.38
N GLN A 145 -14.44 11.78 5.66
CA GLN A 145 -14.98 11.22 6.89
C GLN A 145 -14.25 9.92 7.26
N ASP A 146 -14.43 9.48 8.50
CA ASP A 146 -13.87 8.23 9.00
C ASP A 146 -14.44 7.00 8.28
N ILE A 147 -13.64 5.92 8.26
CA ILE A 147 -14.04 4.60 7.79
C ILE A 147 -14.15 3.69 9.02
N GLN A 148 -15.37 3.39 9.45
CA GLN A 148 -15.62 2.57 10.64
C GLN A 148 -15.08 1.15 10.48
N ALA A 149 -15.16 0.57 9.28
CA ALA A 149 -14.58 -0.74 8.98
C ALA A 149 -13.03 -0.76 9.08
N ALA A 150 -12.37 0.40 9.02
CA ALA A 150 -10.92 0.52 9.22
C ALA A 150 -10.54 0.73 10.70
N ALA A 151 -11.49 1.06 11.58
CA ALA A 151 -11.29 1.27 13.00
C ALA A 151 -11.36 -0.05 13.79
N PHE A 152 -10.31 -0.86 13.70
CA PHE A 152 -10.21 -2.16 14.40
C PHE A 152 -8.92 -2.25 15.22
N SER A 153 -8.98 -2.92 16.38
CA SER A 153 -7.84 -3.06 17.30
C SER A 153 -7.12 -4.41 17.20
N THR A 154 -7.82 -5.45 16.79
CA THR A 154 -7.25 -6.80 16.64
C THR A 154 -6.94 -7.06 15.17
N PRO A 155 -5.73 -7.53 14.81
CA PRO A 155 -5.40 -7.81 13.42
C PRO A 155 -6.38 -8.80 12.77
N MET A 156 -6.82 -8.50 11.55
CA MET A 156 -7.79 -9.31 10.81
C MET A 156 -7.33 -9.56 9.38
N PRO A 157 -7.80 -10.63 8.70
CA PRO A 157 -7.47 -10.85 7.30
C PRO A 157 -7.92 -9.69 6.41
N ALA A 158 -7.03 -9.20 5.54
CA ALA A 158 -7.32 -8.18 4.55
C ALA A 158 -8.48 -8.59 3.63
N SER A 159 -8.62 -9.90 3.35
CA SER A 159 -9.73 -10.46 2.58
C SER A 159 -11.10 -10.35 3.25
N GLN A 160 -11.16 -10.08 4.55
CA GLN A 160 -12.41 -9.82 5.26
C GLN A 160 -12.69 -8.33 5.45
N LEU A 161 -11.64 -7.52 5.65
CA LEU A 161 -11.80 -6.10 5.96
C LEU A 161 -11.84 -5.21 4.72
N LEU A 162 -11.02 -5.46 3.70
CA LEU A 162 -10.99 -4.62 2.50
C LEU A 162 -12.34 -4.59 1.76
N PRO A 163 -13.08 -5.70 1.60
CA PRO A 163 -14.42 -5.65 1.04
C PRO A 163 -15.39 -4.80 1.87
N LYS A 164 -15.34 -4.88 3.21
CA LYS A 164 -16.21 -4.08 4.08
C LYS A 164 -15.89 -2.59 4.01
N ILE A 165 -14.60 -2.25 3.96
CA ILE A 165 -14.15 -0.87 3.77
C ILE A 165 -14.65 -0.35 2.41
N LEU A 166 -14.60 -1.19 1.37
CA LEU A 166 -15.09 -0.82 0.05
C LEU A 166 -16.61 -0.57 0.04
N GLU A 167 -17.39 -1.48 0.62
CA GLU A 167 -18.84 -1.33 0.77
C GLU A 167 -19.21 -0.05 1.52
N GLU A 168 -18.48 0.28 2.59
CA GLU A 168 -18.68 1.53 3.34
C GLU A 168 -18.34 2.77 2.50
N ILE A 169 -17.23 2.75 1.76
CA ILE A 169 -16.84 3.84 0.86
C ILE A 169 -17.91 4.07 -0.22
N GLU A 170 -18.41 2.99 -0.84
CA GLU A 170 -19.45 3.05 -1.87
C GLU A 170 -20.77 3.59 -1.32
N ALA A 171 -21.22 3.07 -0.18
CA ALA A 171 -22.48 3.48 0.46
C ALA A 171 -22.49 4.97 0.83
N ASN A 172 -21.32 5.52 1.16
CA ASN A 172 -21.16 6.91 1.55
C ASN A 172 -21.04 7.88 0.35
N GLY A 173 -20.94 7.37 -0.89
CA GLY A 173 -20.81 8.20 -2.11
C GLY A 173 -19.64 9.18 -2.08
N SER A 174 -18.71 8.99 -1.14
CA SER A 174 -17.67 9.95 -0.79
C SER A 174 -16.42 9.74 -1.62
N LYS A 175 -15.69 10.83 -1.87
CA LYS A 175 -14.44 10.79 -2.65
C LYS A 175 -13.29 10.30 -1.76
N PHE A 176 -13.18 8.98 -1.62
CA PHE A 176 -12.02 8.36 -1.04
C PHE A 176 -10.93 8.14 -2.08
N SER A 177 -9.68 8.25 -1.65
CA SER A 177 -8.49 7.91 -2.43
C SER A 177 -7.58 7.00 -1.61
N THR A 178 -6.70 6.29 -2.31
CA THR A 178 -5.76 5.36 -1.67
C THR A 178 -4.37 5.48 -2.26
N SER A 179 -3.38 5.18 -1.42
CA SER A 179 -1.98 4.98 -1.81
C SER A 179 -1.43 3.78 -1.07
N ALA A 180 -0.57 3.01 -1.72
CA ALA A 180 0.10 1.86 -1.11
C ALA A 180 1.61 1.91 -1.39
N LYS A 181 2.39 1.52 -0.38
CA LYS A 181 3.84 1.37 -0.48
C LYS A 181 4.26 -0.01 -0.01
N TYR A 182 5.13 -0.60 -0.83
CA TYR A 182 5.71 -1.92 -0.59
C TYR A 182 7.05 -1.79 0.13
N PHE A 183 7.33 -2.71 1.04
CA PHE A 183 8.67 -2.93 1.57
C PHE A 183 8.91 -4.42 1.86
N ARG A 184 10.18 -4.79 1.98
CA ARG A 184 10.60 -6.13 2.41
C ARG A 184 11.05 -6.09 3.86
N LEU A 185 10.56 -7.03 4.65
CA LEU A 185 10.93 -7.18 6.06
C LEU A 185 11.76 -8.44 6.29
N GLY A 186 12.87 -8.30 7.01
CA GLY A 186 13.80 -9.40 7.31
C GLY A 186 14.80 -9.63 6.18
N GLY A 187 15.23 -10.89 6.07
CA GLY A 187 16.44 -11.27 5.33
C GLY A 187 17.66 -11.34 6.24
#